data_AF-T2JMN8-F1
#
_entry.id   AF-T2JMN8-F1
#
_cell.length_a   1.000
_cell.length_b   1.000
_cell.length_c   1.000
_cell.angle_alpha   90.00
_cell.angle_beta   90.00
_cell.angle_gamma   90.00
#
_symmetry.space_group_name_H-M   'P 1'
#
loop_
_entity.id
_entity.type
_entity.pdbx_description
1 polymer ?
#
loop_
_entity_poly.entity_id
_entity_poly.type
_entity_poly.pdbx_seq_one_letter_code
_entity_poly.pdbx_strand_id
1 'polypeptide(L)'
;MTIILTNDDGIDAPGIRALSKALGREGIIVAPKEPHSGCGHRVTTQKPIHIDKRSLTEYAIDGTPADCTRIAVKHLNKHTKWVLSGINAGGNLGVDVYISGTVAAVREAAMHGIPGIAISHWIKRPLTINWELATKWTEKVLDFLWDKTLETGSFWNVNLPHLETSSPEPKIIFCQGSTHPLPVNYRVEGDLCYYYGEYANREHSKGTDVDVCFSGNIAVTLIKL
;
A
#
# COMPACT_ATOMS: atom_id res chain seq x y z
N MET A 1 19.22 8.94 6.90
CA MET A 1 18.61 7.59 6.93
C MET A 1 17.89 7.38 5.61
N THR A 2 18.17 6.30 4.90
CA THR A 2 17.54 6.06 3.59
C THR A 2 16.19 5.38 3.74
N ILE A 3 15.19 5.97 3.11
CA ILE A 3 13.83 5.44 3.01
C ILE A 3 13.50 5.25 1.53
N ILE A 4 13.01 4.07 1.19
CA ILE A 4 12.53 3.77 -0.16
C ILE A 4 11.02 3.99 -0.19
N LEU A 5 10.55 4.64 -1.25
CA LEU A 5 9.14 4.82 -1.56
C LEU A 5 8.80 4.02 -2.81
N THR A 6 7.68 3.31 -2.79
CA THR A 6 7.20 2.53 -3.94
C THR A 6 5.67 2.48 -3.94
N ASN A 7 5.06 1.81 -4.92
CA ASN A 7 3.62 1.58 -5.00
C ASN A 7 3.33 0.49 -6.05
N ASP A 8 2.05 0.26 -6.33
CA ASP A 8 1.55 -0.54 -7.47
C ASP A 8 0.74 0.27 -8.50
N ASP A 9 0.43 1.54 -8.25
CA ASP A 9 -0.23 2.43 -9.22
C ASP A 9 0.76 3.01 -10.27
N GLY A 10 2.06 2.83 -10.07
CA GLY A 10 3.12 3.33 -10.95
C GLY A 10 3.75 4.66 -10.48
N ILE A 11 4.94 4.95 -10.98
CA ILE A 11 5.79 6.08 -10.55
C ILE A 11 5.15 7.47 -10.78
N ASP A 12 4.27 7.57 -11.77
CA ASP A 12 3.58 8.82 -12.14
C ASP A 12 2.25 9.01 -11.40
N ALA A 13 1.87 8.08 -10.53
CA ALA A 13 0.62 8.15 -9.79
C ALA A 13 0.62 9.30 -8.76
N PRO A 14 -0.53 9.96 -8.52
CA PRO A 14 -0.62 11.02 -7.51
C PRO A 14 -0.38 10.50 -6.08
N GLY A 15 -0.73 9.24 -5.80
CA GLY A 15 -0.58 8.64 -4.48
C GLY A 15 0.85 8.50 -3.99
N ILE A 16 1.82 8.19 -4.87
CA ILE A 16 3.24 8.12 -4.48
C ILE A 16 3.85 9.51 -4.28
N ARG A 17 3.34 10.51 -4.99
CA ARG A 17 3.70 11.92 -4.75
C ARG A 17 3.16 12.41 -3.40
N ALA A 18 1.92 12.04 -3.07
CA ALA A 18 1.33 12.29 -1.76
C ALA A 18 2.13 11.59 -0.65
N LEU A 19 2.53 10.33 -0.83
CA LEU A 19 3.40 9.62 0.12
C LEU A 19 4.76 10.33 0.29
N SER A 20 5.40 10.72 -0.81
CA SER A 20 6.68 11.44 -0.76
C SER A 20 6.56 12.78 -0.05
N LYS A 21 5.44 13.49 -0.20
CA LYS A 21 5.17 14.73 0.53
C LYS A 21 4.95 14.45 2.02
N ALA A 22 4.15 13.43 2.34
CA ALA A 22 3.86 13.03 3.71
C ALA A 22 5.09 12.55 4.48
N LEU A 23 6.11 12.07 3.78
CA LEU A 23 7.37 11.71 4.41
C LEU A 23 8.09 12.92 5.04
N GLY A 24 7.87 14.14 4.53
CA GLY A 24 8.44 15.38 5.06
C GLY A 24 9.97 15.52 4.93
N ARG A 25 10.64 14.57 4.24
CA ARG A 25 12.09 14.54 4.00
C ARG A 25 12.38 13.77 2.70
N GLU A 26 13.62 13.86 2.23
CA GLU A 26 14.04 13.15 1.02
C GLU A 26 13.97 11.62 1.20
N GLY A 27 13.28 10.97 0.27
CA GLY A 27 13.25 9.52 0.07
C GLY A 27 13.64 9.19 -1.37
N ILE A 28 13.93 7.91 -1.64
CA ILE A 28 14.21 7.42 -3.00
C ILE A 28 12.96 6.71 -3.51
N ILE A 29 12.36 7.24 -4.57
CA ILE A 29 11.23 6.62 -5.25
C ILE A 29 11.76 5.56 -6.22
N VAL A 30 11.34 4.32 -5.98
CA VAL A 30 11.62 3.17 -6.85
C VAL A 30 10.29 2.46 -7.08
N ALA A 31 9.65 2.71 -8.22
CA ALA A 31 8.28 2.31 -8.46
C ALA A 31 8.10 1.74 -9.87
N PRO A 32 7.04 0.94 -10.11
CA PRO A 32 6.74 0.44 -11.42
C PRO A 32 6.60 1.56 -12.45
N LYS A 33 7.05 1.30 -13.67
CA LYS A 33 6.81 2.20 -14.81
C LYS A 33 5.31 2.30 -15.12
N GLU A 34 4.61 1.18 -15.02
CA GLU A 34 3.19 1.03 -15.33
C GLU A 34 2.42 0.42 -14.13
N PRO A 35 1.09 0.59 -14.04
CA PRO A 35 0.29 0.03 -12.95
C PRO A 35 0.29 -1.51 -12.89
N HIS A 36 0.26 -2.06 -11.67
CA HIS A 36 0.26 -3.50 -11.37
C HIS A 36 -0.77 -3.88 -10.29
N SER A 37 -1.97 -3.29 -10.33
CA SER A 37 -3.05 -3.63 -9.39
C SER A 37 -3.36 -5.13 -9.37
N GLY A 38 -3.55 -5.69 -8.17
CA GLY A 38 -3.92 -7.10 -8.00
C GLY A 38 -2.85 -8.12 -8.38
N CYS A 39 -1.58 -7.71 -8.58
CA CYS A 39 -0.53 -8.63 -9.01
C CYS A 39 -0.07 -9.63 -7.93
N GLY A 40 -0.52 -9.48 -6.69
CA GLY A 40 -0.01 -10.20 -5.54
C GLY A 40 1.50 -10.03 -5.36
N HIS A 41 2.15 -11.04 -4.79
CA HIS A 41 3.59 -11.06 -4.58
C HIS A 41 4.34 -11.75 -5.72
N ARG A 42 4.33 -11.14 -6.91
CA ARG A 42 5.07 -11.65 -8.08
C ARG A 42 6.48 -11.04 -8.14
N VAL A 43 7.50 -11.87 -8.35
CA VAL A 43 8.89 -11.44 -8.58
C VAL A 43 9.41 -11.97 -9.92
N THR A 44 10.23 -11.18 -10.59
CA THR A 44 10.86 -11.52 -11.87
C THR A 44 12.24 -12.15 -11.62
N THR A 45 12.45 -13.39 -12.10
CA THR A 45 13.69 -14.16 -11.85
C THR A 45 14.36 -14.72 -13.11
N GLN A 46 13.64 -14.84 -14.23
CA GLN A 46 14.12 -15.51 -15.43
C GLN A 46 14.40 -14.56 -16.61
N LYS A 47 14.14 -13.27 -16.46
CA LYS A 47 14.36 -12.25 -17.49
C LYS A 47 14.99 -10.99 -16.88
N PRO A 48 15.74 -10.21 -17.67
CA PRO A 48 16.25 -8.92 -17.19
C PRO A 48 15.10 -7.95 -16.88
N ILE A 49 15.38 -7.01 -15.98
CA ILE A 49 14.47 -5.91 -15.59
C ILE A 49 15.13 -4.60 -16.01
N HIS A 50 14.41 -3.76 -16.76
CA HIS A 50 14.90 -2.45 -17.15
C HIS A 50 14.71 -1.43 -16.02
N ILE A 51 15.73 -0.60 -15.79
CA ILE A 51 15.71 0.50 -14.82
C ILE A 51 15.85 1.81 -15.59
N ASP A 52 14.82 2.64 -15.56
CA ASP A 52 14.83 3.99 -16.11
C ASP A 52 15.07 5.00 -14.98
N LYS A 53 16.29 5.57 -14.93
CA LYS A 53 16.68 6.56 -13.95
C LYS A 53 16.19 7.95 -14.40
N ARG A 54 15.12 8.42 -13.77
CA ARG A 54 14.50 9.73 -14.09
C ARG A 54 15.16 10.89 -13.36
N SER A 55 15.71 10.65 -12.17
CA SER A 55 16.46 11.65 -11.41
C SER A 55 17.52 11.00 -10.49
N LEU A 56 18.14 11.76 -9.59
CA LEU A 56 19.01 11.18 -8.56
C LEU A 56 18.25 10.28 -7.58
N THR A 57 16.96 10.55 -7.36
CA THR A 57 16.11 9.90 -6.35
C THR A 57 14.88 9.23 -6.94
N GLU A 58 14.70 9.19 -8.26
CA GLU A 58 13.53 8.58 -8.92
C GLU A 58 13.93 7.56 -9.99
N TYR A 59 13.44 6.33 -9.83
CA TYR A 59 13.74 5.19 -10.68
C TYR A 59 12.44 4.48 -11.08
N ALA A 60 12.12 4.49 -12.37
CA ALA A 60 11.01 3.73 -12.94
C ALA A 60 11.48 2.33 -13.33
N ILE A 61 10.78 1.31 -12.85
CA ILE A 61 11.18 -0.09 -13.01
C ILE A 61 10.19 -0.80 -13.93
N ASP A 62 10.68 -1.50 -14.95
CA ASP A 62 9.85 -2.39 -15.79
C ASP A 62 9.62 -3.74 -15.07
N GLY A 63 8.90 -3.69 -13.96
CA GLY A 63 8.71 -4.81 -13.04
C GLY A 63 7.66 -4.54 -11.98
N THR A 64 7.38 -5.56 -11.17
CA THR A 64 6.35 -5.50 -10.12
C THR A 64 6.77 -4.63 -8.93
N PRO A 65 5.84 -4.30 -8.01
CA PRO A 65 6.19 -3.62 -6.76
C PRO A 65 7.23 -4.40 -5.92
N ALA A 66 7.15 -5.73 -5.91
CA ALA A 66 8.15 -6.57 -5.23
C ALA A 66 9.52 -6.48 -5.93
N ASP A 67 9.56 -6.47 -7.28
CA ASP A 67 10.80 -6.24 -8.03
C ASP A 67 11.41 -4.87 -7.72
N CYS A 68 10.59 -3.83 -7.63
CA CYS A 68 11.01 -2.48 -7.24
C CYS A 68 11.70 -2.48 -5.88
N THR A 69 11.08 -3.11 -4.86
CA THR A 69 11.68 -3.26 -3.53
C THR A 69 13.01 -4.02 -3.62
N ARG A 70 13.08 -5.17 -4.31
CA ARG A 70 14.32 -5.97 -4.41
C ARG A 70 15.45 -5.17 -5.04
N ILE A 71 15.18 -4.50 -6.15
CA ILE A 71 16.16 -3.65 -6.84
C ILE A 71 16.61 -2.52 -5.92
N ALA A 72 15.67 -1.85 -5.25
CA ALA A 72 15.98 -0.77 -4.32
C ALA A 72 16.95 -1.23 -3.23
N VAL A 73 16.67 -2.34 -2.55
CA VAL A 73 17.42 -2.76 -1.36
C VAL A 73 18.68 -3.56 -1.68
N LYS A 74 18.76 -4.22 -2.84
CA LYS A 74 19.95 -5.02 -3.23
C LYS A 74 20.90 -4.29 -4.16
N HIS A 75 20.38 -3.43 -5.04
CA HIS A 75 21.18 -2.77 -6.07
C HIS A 75 21.35 -1.27 -5.82
N LEU A 76 20.26 -0.52 -5.60
CA LEU A 76 20.32 0.95 -5.54
C LEU A 76 20.82 1.47 -4.18
N ASN A 77 20.35 0.91 -3.07
CA ASN A 77 20.77 1.32 -1.73
C ASN A 77 20.70 0.16 -0.71
N LYS A 78 21.88 -0.40 -0.41
CA LYS A 78 22.05 -1.51 0.55
C LYS A 78 21.89 -1.10 2.02
N HIS A 79 21.77 0.20 2.30
CA HIS A 79 21.59 0.75 3.65
C HIS A 79 20.17 1.26 3.90
N THR A 80 19.21 0.86 3.06
CA THR A 80 17.78 1.10 3.25
C THR A 80 17.35 0.73 4.68
N LYS A 81 16.68 1.66 5.37
CA LYS A 81 16.19 1.46 6.74
C LYS A 81 14.69 1.19 6.80
N TRP A 82 13.92 1.73 5.84
CA TRP A 82 12.48 1.56 5.74
C TRP A 82 12.05 1.50 4.28
N VAL A 83 10.99 0.74 4.02
CA VAL A 83 10.26 0.77 2.75
C VAL A 83 8.82 1.19 3.02
N LEU A 84 8.38 2.26 2.37
CA LEU A 84 6.99 2.71 2.39
C LEU A 84 6.36 2.42 1.04
N SER A 85 5.18 1.82 1.02
CA SER A 85 4.44 1.55 -0.22
C SER A 85 3.07 2.22 -0.20
N GLY A 86 2.74 2.96 -1.27
CA GLY A 86 1.48 3.68 -1.41
C GLY A 86 1.66 5.14 -1.85
N ILE A 87 0.73 6.04 -1.56
CA ILE A 87 -0.61 5.77 -1.03
C ILE A 87 -1.45 5.15 -2.15
N ASN A 88 -1.89 3.90 -1.97
CA ASN A 88 -2.67 3.18 -2.98
C ASN A 88 -4.07 3.79 -3.18
N ALA A 89 -4.51 3.92 -4.43
CA ALA A 89 -5.87 4.34 -4.80
C ALA A 89 -6.88 3.18 -4.69
N GLY A 90 -7.03 2.66 -3.48
CA GLY A 90 -7.91 1.54 -3.16
C GLY A 90 -7.56 0.97 -1.78
N GLY A 91 -8.53 0.31 -1.16
CA GLY A 91 -8.28 -0.33 0.14
C GLY A 91 -7.56 -1.68 -0.02
N ASN A 92 -6.70 -1.99 0.93
CA ASN A 92 -6.11 -3.33 1.11
C ASN A 92 -6.45 -3.83 2.51
N LEU A 93 -7.71 -4.23 2.68
CA LEU A 93 -8.29 -4.68 3.94
C LEU A 93 -8.49 -6.19 3.95
N GLY A 94 -8.36 -6.79 5.12
CA GLY A 94 -8.54 -8.21 5.36
C GLY A 94 -7.64 -9.08 4.48
N VAL A 95 -8.17 -10.20 3.99
CA VAL A 95 -7.40 -11.16 3.18
C VAL A 95 -6.91 -10.62 1.83
N ASP A 96 -7.43 -9.49 1.36
CA ASP A 96 -7.00 -8.89 0.09
C ASP A 96 -5.55 -8.39 0.14
N VAL A 97 -4.99 -8.26 1.35
CA VAL A 97 -3.55 -8.00 1.55
C VAL A 97 -2.67 -9.00 0.79
N TYR A 98 -3.13 -10.24 0.56
CA TYR A 98 -2.35 -11.27 -0.14
C TYR A 98 -2.26 -11.05 -1.66
N ILE A 99 -3.26 -10.41 -2.25
CA ILE A 99 -3.31 -10.11 -3.70
C ILE A 99 -2.87 -8.68 -4.02
N SER A 100 -2.62 -7.84 -3.00
CA SER A 100 -2.17 -6.46 -3.18
C SER A 100 -0.70 -6.35 -3.59
N GLY A 101 -0.43 -5.54 -4.62
CA GLY A 101 0.91 -5.14 -5.01
C GLY A 101 1.54 -4.16 -4.02
N THR A 102 0.76 -3.19 -3.50
CA THR A 102 1.20 -2.26 -2.45
C THR A 102 1.73 -3.02 -1.23
N VAL A 103 0.97 -4.02 -0.77
CA VAL A 103 1.35 -4.84 0.39
C VAL A 103 2.52 -5.76 0.04
N ALA A 104 2.54 -6.34 -1.16
CA ALA A 104 3.66 -7.18 -1.60
C ALA A 104 5.00 -6.44 -1.58
N ALA A 105 5.03 -5.15 -1.90
CA ALA A 105 6.26 -4.36 -1.85
C ALA A 105 6.89 -4.29 -0.45
N VAL A 106 6.10 -4.09 0.60
CA VAL A 106 6.62 -4.07 1.99
C VAL A 106 6.77 -5.46 2.57
N ARG A 107 5.99 -6.44 2.10
CA ARG A 107 6.19 -7.86 2.42
C ARG A 107 7.56 -8.32 1.95
N GLU A 108 7.95 -7.96 0.74
CA GLU A 108 9.29 -8.22 0.21
C GLU A 108 10.36 -7.56 1.08
N ALA A 109 10.16 -6.30 1.51
CA ALA A 109 11.11 -5.64 2.43
C ALA A 109 11.27 -6.41 3.74
N ALA A 110 10.15 -6.84 4.34
CA ALA A 110 10.13 -7.63 5.57
C ALA A 110 10.86 -8.98 5.42
N MET A 111 10.72 -9.65 4.26
CA MET A 111 11.48 -10.86 3.94
C MET A 111 13.00 -10.64 3.88
N HIS A 112 13.44 -9.42 3.58
CA HIS A 112 14.86 -9.01 3.64
C HIS A 112 15.26 -8.37 4.98
N GLY A 113 14.41 -8.46 6.00
CA GLY A 113 14.66 -7.93 7.34
C GLY A 113 14.59 -6.40 7.43
N ILE A 114 13.94 -5.75 6.47
CA ILE A 114 13.75 -4.29 6.43
C ILE A 114 12.30 -4.00 6.82
N PRO A 115 12.05 -3.16 7.85
CA PRO A 115 10.69 -2.80 8.23
C PRO A 115 9.99 -2.00 7.13
N GLY A 116 8.66 -2.13 7.05
CA GLY A 116 7.88 -1.42 6.06
C GLY A 116 6.47 -1.07 6.49
N ILE A 117 5.88 -0.13 5.75
CA ILE A 117 4.51 0.36 5.96
C ILE A 117 3.82 0.41 4.58
N ALA A 118 2.75 -0.35 4.40
CA ALA A 118 1.85 -0.18 3.27
C ALA A 118 0.73 0.79 3.68
N ILE A 119 0.45 1.78 2.85
CA ILE A 119 -0.61 2.78 3.06
C ILE A 119 -1.56 2.74 1.87
N SER A 120 -2.83 2.54 2.18
CA SER A 120 -3.93 2.43 1.22
C SER A 120 -5.03 3.43 1.57
N HIS A 121 -5.74 3.95 0.57
CA HIS A 121 -6.93 4.77 0.79
C HIS A 121 -8.15 4.05 0.22
N TRP A 122 -9.04 3.59 1.10
CA TRP A 122 -10.30 2.98 0.67
C TRP A 122 -11.15 4.02 -0.07
N ILE A 123 -11.91 3.59 -1.09
CA ILE A 123 -12.73 4.47 -1.93
C ILE A 123 -14.22 4.20 -1.70
N LYS A 124 -14.89 5.08 -0.96
CA LYS A 124 -16.36 5.07 -0.84
C LYS A 124 -16.96 5.81 -2.03
N ARG A 125 -17.41 5.07 -3.05
CA ARG A 125 -18.10 5.68 -4.20
C ARG A 125 -19.39 6.41 -3.75
N PRO A 126 -19.73 7.57 -4.36
CA PRO A 126 -19.08 8.19 -5.52
C PRO A 126 -17.93 9.16 -5.19
N LEU A 127 -17.44 9.20 -3.94
CA LEU A 127 -16.41 10.14 -3.55
C LEU A 127 -15.08 9.88 -4.28
N THR A 128 -14.32 10.94 -4.52
CA THR A 128 -12.94 10.89 -5.04
C THR A 128 -11.93 11.12 -3.93
N ILE A 129 -10.72 10.59 -4.08
CA ILE A 129 -9.65 10.77 -3.11
C ILE A 129 -9.21 12.25 -3.10
N ASN A 130 -9.14 12.83 -1.92
CA ASN A 130 -8.47 14.12 -1.67
C ASN A 130 -7.02 13.82 -1.25
N TRP A 131 -6.06 14.00 -2.15
CA TRP A 131 -4.67 13.62 -1.91
C TRP A 131 -4.00 14.51 -0.88
N GLU A 132 -4.41 15.76 -0.72
CA GLU A 132 -3.93 16.64 0.35
C GLU A 132 -4.32 16.11 1.73
N LEU A 133 -5.56 15.65 1.88
CA LEU A 133 -6.05 15.06 3.12
C LEU A 133 -5.40 13.70 3.39
N ALA A 134 -5.26 12.85 2.35
CA ALA A 134 -4.54 11.59 2.45
C ALA A 134 -3.07 11.80 2.86
N THR A 135 -2.42 12.84 2.34
CA THR A 135 -1.06 13.26 2.74
C THR A 135 -1.03 13.59 4.23
N LYS A 136 -1.91 14.49 4.70
CA LYS A 136 -1.97 14.91 6.11
C LYS A 136 -2.20 13.74 7.07
N TRP A 137 -3.08 12.81 6.71
CA TRP A 137 -3.32 11.63 7.54
C TRP A 137 -2.14 10.66 7.51
N THR A 138 -1.47 10.53 6.36
CA THR A 138 -0.26 9.71 6.24
C THR A 138 0.88 10.28 7.06
N GLU A 139 1.07 11.60 7.11
CA GLU A 139 2.05 12.26 8.02
C GLU A 139 1.83 11.82 9.47
N LYS A 140 0.58 11.92 9.95
CA LYS A 140 0.22 11.49 11.31
C LYS A 140 0.46 10.01 11.56
N VAL A 141 0.18 9.16 10.58
CA VAL A 141 0.43 7.72 10.64
C VAL A 141 1.93 7.45 10.74
N LEU A 142 2.73 8.10 9.91
CA LEU A 142 4.18 7.92 9.91
C LEU A 142 4.76 8.35 11.26
N ASP A 143 4.38 9.52 11.77
CA ASP A 143 4.81 10.00 13.09
C ASP A 143 4.41 9.02 14.22
N PHE A 144 3.21 8.44 14.12
CA PHE A 144 2.71 7.50 15.12
C PHE A 144 3.41 6.14 15.09
N LEU A 145 3.84 5.68 13.91
CA LEU A 145 4.44 4.35 13.72
C LEU A 145 5.98 4.35 13.73
N TRP A 146 6.62 5.50 13.52
CA TRP A 146 8.07 5.61 13.35
C TRP A 146 8.87 4.99 14.50
N ASP A 147 8.43 5.24 15.73
CA ASP A 147 9.12 4.81 16.95
C ASP A 147 8.64 3.44 17.44
N LYS A 148 7.73 2.78 16.72
CA LYS A 148 7.27 1.43 17.07
C LYS A 148 8.29 0.40 16.59
N THR A 149 8.77 -0.43 17.50
CA THR A 149 9.60 -1.57 17.15
C THR A 149 8.79 -2.59 16.35
N LEU A 150 9.31 -2.97 15.18
CA LEU A 150 8.80 -4.08 14.39
C LEU A 150 9.74 -5.28 14.54
N GLU A 151 9.16 -6.44 14.86
CA GLU A 151 9.88 -7.71 14.78
C GLU A 151 10.30 -7.98 13.33
N THR A 152 11.47 -8.60 13.14
CA THR A 152 11.92 -9.05 11.82
C THR A 152 10.86 -9.96 11.19
N GLY A 153 10.58 -9.77 9.89
CA GLY A 153 9.49 -10.48 9.22
C GLY A 153 8.10 -9.95 9.54
N SER A 154 7.99 -8.71 10.01
CA SER A 154 6.71 -8.03 10.21
C SER A 154 6.66 -6.67 9.50
N PHE A 155 5.46 -6.21 9.18
CA PHE A 155 5.23 -4.88 8.59
C PHE A 155 3.85 -4.34 8.98
N TRP A 156 3.67 -3.02 8.84
CA TRP A 156 2.38 -2.36 9.08
C TRP A 156 1.56 -2.29 7.78
N ASN A 157 0.28 -2.66 7.86
CA ASN A 157 -0.72 -2.39 6.84
C ASN A 157 -1.68 -1.31 7.35
N VAL A 158 -1.77 -0.19 6.64
CA VAL A 158 -2.57 0.97 7.02
C VAL A 158 -3.60 1.28 5.96
N ASN A 159 -4.85 1.45 6.37
CA ASN A 159 -5.94 1.88 5.50
C ASN A 159 -6.55 3.19 6.02
N LEU A 160 -6.54 4.20 5.16
CA LEU A 160 -7.20 5.49 5.37
C LEU A 160 -8.69 5.37 5.02
N PRO A 161 -9.59 5.95 5.82
CA PRO A 161 -11.02 5.96 5.54
C PRO A 161 -11.36 6.97 4.43
N HIS A 162 -12.53 6.83 3.81
CA HIS A 162 -13.05 7.83 2.87
C HIS A 162 -14.14 8.66 3.53
N LEU A 163 -13.74 9.81 4.07
CA LEU A 163 -14.62 10.70 4.81
C LEU A 163 -15.13 11.86 3.94
N GLU A 164 -16.33 12.32 4.25
CA GLU A 164 -16.86 13.59 3.73
C GLU A 164 -16.17 14.78 4.43
N THR A 165 -16.11 15.94 3.78
CA THR A 165 -15.38 17.13 4.26
C THR A 165 -15.77 17.59 5.67
N SER A 166 -17.03 17.39 6.09
CA SER A 166 -17.55 17.76 7.40
C SER A 166 -17.30 16.71 8.50
N SER A 167 -16.73 15.56 8.15
CA SER A 167 -16.50 14.48 9.10
C SER A 167 -15.45 14.87 10.14
N PRO A 168 -15.56 14.34 11.37
CA PRO A 168 -14.50 14.50 12.37
C PRO A 168 -13.20 13.86 11.86
N GLU A 169 -12.07 14.34 12.36
CA GLU A 169 -10.77 13.78 12.01
C GLU A 169 -10.66 12.32 12.48
N PRO A 170 -10.20 11.39 11.61
CA PRO A 170 -10.17 9.98 11.95
C PRO A 170 -9.15 9.69 13.04
N LYS A 171 -9.48 8.76 13.93
CA LYS A 171 -8.53 8.23 14.92
C LYS A 171 -7.68 7.13 14.29
N ILE A 172 -6.45 6.98 14.77
CA ILE A 172 -5.59 5.84 14.42
C ILE A 172 -5.91 4.69 15.39
N ILE A 173 -6.31 3.53 14.86
CA ILE A 173 -6.74 2.39 15.67
C ILE A 173 -5.96 1.14 15.23
N PHE A 174 -5.27 0.51 16.20
CA PHE A 174 -4.74 -0.84 16.02
C PHE A 174 -5.87 -1.86 16.04
N CYS A 175 -5.88 -2.77 15.07
CA CYS A 175 -6.97 -3.71 14.84
C CYS A 175 -6.46 -5.04 14.28
N GLN A 176 -7.36 -6.03 14.21
CA GLN A 176 -7.08 -7.33 13.60
C GLN A 176 -7.39 -7.29 12.10
N GLY A 177 -6.62 -8.00 11.28
CA GLY A 177 -6.99 -8.18 9.88
C GLY A 177 -8.25 -9.05 9.75
N SER A 178 -9.23 -8.62 8.96
CA SER A 178 -10.39 -9.46 8.65
C SER A 178 -9.99 -10.70 7.86
N THR A 179 -10.51 -11.87 8.24
CA THR A 179 -10.33 -13.13 7.50
C THR A 179 -11.42 -13.36 6.46
N HIS A 180 -12.44 -12.51 6.42
CA HIS A 180 -13.55 -12.64 5.46
C HIS A 180 -13.12 -12.16 4.07
N PRO A 181 -13.36 -12.96 3.02
CA PRO A 181 -13.05 -12.58 1.66
C PRO A 181 -13.89 -11.38 1.24
N LEU A 182 -13.33 -10.57 0.33
CA LEU A 182 -14.13 -9.64 -0.46
C LEU A 182 -15.26 -10.43 -1.15
N PRO A 183 -16.53 -10.01 -1.04
CA PRO A 183 -17.58 -10.59 -1.88
C PRO A 183 -17.28 -10.31 -3.34
N VAL A 184 -17.22 -11.37 -4.13
CA VAL A 184 -16.88 -11.33 -5.56
C VAL A 184 -17.91 -12.08 -6.37
N ASN A 185 -18.19 -11.57 -7.55
CA ASN A 185 -19.12 -12.15 -8.50
C ASN A 185 -18.60 -11.99 -9.93
N TYR A 186 -19.25 -12.66 -10.87
CA TYR A 186 -18.94 -12.58 -12.29
C TYR A 186 -20.19 -12.34 -13.10
N ARG A 187 -20.12 -11.37 -14.02
CA ARG A 187 -21.11 -11.26 -15.10
C ARG A 187 -20.67 -12.18 -16.23
N VAL A 188 -21.55 -13.09 -16.65
CA VAL A 188 -21.25 -14.06 -17.72
C VAL A 188 -21.92 -13.61 -19.02
N GLU A 189 -21.14 -13.48 -20.09
CA GLU A 189 -21.62 -13.20 -21.44
C GLU A 189 -21.03 -14.23 -22.41
N GLY A 190 -21.82 -15.24 -22.79
CA GLY A 190 -21.33 -16.37 -23.57
C GLY A 190 -20.30 -17.19 -22.78
N ASP A 191 -19.08 -17.30 -23.30
CA ASP A 191 -17.93 -17.96 -22.67
C ASP A 191 -17.02 -16.98 -21.90
N LEU A 192 -17.41 -15.70 -21.81
CA LEU A 192 -16.64 -14.67 -21.12
C LEU A 192 -17.19 -14.41 -19.71
N CYS A 193 -16.28 -14.36 -18.73
CA CYS A 193 -16.58 -14.02 -17.35
C CYS A 193 -15.92 -12.68 -16.98
N TYR A 194 -16.73 -11.69 -16.60
CA TYR A 194 -16.28 -10.38 -16.16
C TYR A 194 -16.35 -10.25 -14.64
N TYR A 195 -15.19 -10.15 -14.01
CA TYR A 195 -15.07 -9.98 -12.56
C TYR A 195 -15.71 -8.67 -12.07
N TYR A 196 -16.43 -8.72 -10.95
CA TYR A 196 -16.74 -7.53 -10.15
C TYR A 196 -16.72 -7.85 -8.66
N GLY A 197 -16.10 -6.97 -7.87
CA GLY A 197 -16.02 -7.07 -6.41
C GLY A 197 -16.95 -6.07 -5.73
N GLU A 198 -17.67 -6.51 -4.70
CA GLU A 198 -18.63 -5.69 -3.96
C GLU A 198 -18.03 -5.20 -2.65
N TYR A 199 -17.08 -4.27 -2.76
CA TYR A 199 -16.28 -3.82 -1.61
C TYR A 199 -17.11 -3.14 -0.51
N ALA A 200 -18.24 -2.50 -0.85
CA ALA A 200 -19.16 -1.93 0.12
C ALA A 200 -19.91 -3.00 0.96
N ASN A 201 -19.95 -4.25 0.49
CA ASN A 201 -20.68 -5.36 1.11
C ASN A 201 -19.76 -6.30 1.92
N ARG A 202 -18.50 -5.89 2.19
CA ARG A 202 -17.59 -6.69 3.03
C ARG A 202 -18.15 -6.91 4.42
N GLU A 203 -17.82 -8.04 5.02
CA GLU A 203 -18.22 -8.36 6.39
C GLU A 203 -17.54 -7.42 7.42
N HIS A 204 -18.35 -6.80 8.28
CA HIS A 204 -17.92 -5.83 9.31
C HIS A 204 -17.76 -6.49 10.68
N SER A 205 -16.92 -7.52 10.78
CA SER A 205 -16.63 -8.13 12.07
C SER A 205 -15.98 -7.11 13.00
N LYS A 206 -16.58 -6.88 14.18
CA LYS A 206 -16.16 -5.84 15.12
C LYS A 206 -14.67 -5.91 15.46
N GLY A 207 -13.98 -4.78 15.39
CA GLY A 207 -12.56 -4.67 15.72
C GLY A 207 -11.60 -5.18 14.64
N THR A 208 -12.13 -5.54 13.47
CA THR A 208 -11.30 -5.81 12.29
C THR A 208 -10.94 -4.52 11.54
N ASP A 209 -9.92 -4.58 10.70
CA ASP A 209 -9.51 -3.49 9.82
C ASP A 209 -10.64 -3.00 8.90
N VAL A 210 -11.47 -3.90 8.39
CA VAL A 210 -12.67 -3.56 7.61
C VAL A 210 -13.64 -2.73 8.45
N ASP A 211 -13.99 -3.21 9.65
CA ASP A 211 -14.90 -2.51 10.57
C ASP A 211 -14.37 -1.12 10.96
N VAL A 212 -13.10 -1.04 11.34
CA VAL A 212 -12.44 0.22 11.75
C VAL A 212 -12.42 1.23 10.60
N CYS A 213 -12.01 0.79 9.41
CA CYS A 213 -11.89 1.67 8.24
C CYS A 213 -13.27 2.16 7.77
N PHE A 214 -14.27 1.29 7.73
CA PHE A 214 -15.60 1.65 7.24
C PHE A 214 -16.36 2.49 8.28
N SER A 215 -16.02 2.36 9.56
CA SER A 215 -16.47 3.26 10.63
C SER A 215 -15.80 4.64 10.61
N GLY A 216 -14.97 4.92 9.61
CA GLY A 216 -14.38 6.25 9.41
C GLY A 216 -13.10 6.51 10.20
N ASN A 217 -12.40 5.47 10.65
CA ASN A 217 -11.11 5.59 11.34
C ASN A 217 -9.96 5.04 10.48
N ILE A 218 -8.73 5.40 10.82
CA ILE A 218 -7.54 4.83 10.19
C ILE A 218 -7.27 3.47 10.82
N ALA A 219 -7.35 2.41 10.02
CA ALA A 219 -7.08 1.05 10.45
C ALA A 219 -5.58 0.75 10.32
N VAL A 220 -4.97 0.27 11.41
CA VAL A 220 -3.57 -0.18 11.44
C VAL A 220 -3.53 -1.64 11.87
N THR A 221 -2.99 -2.50 11.01
CA THR A 221 -2.81 -3.93 11.27
C THR A 221 -1.34 -4.29 11.24
N LEU A 222 -0.87 -5.05 12.23
CA LEU A 222 0.43 -5.71 12.17
C LEU A 222 0.31 -7.00 11.37
N ILE A 223 1.09 -7.15 10.30
CA ILE A 223 1.17 -8.41 9.56
C ILE A 223 2.52 -9.05 9.83
N LYS A 224 2.49 -10.35 10.16
CA LYS A 224 3.66 -11.21 10.33
C LYS A 224 3.69 -12.23 9.19
N LEU A 225 4.88 -12.49 8.65
CA LEU A 225 5.12 -13.47 7.58
C LEU A 225 4.88 -14.92 8.03
#